data_AF-A0A4Y8K9Z8-F1
#
_entry.id   AF-A0A4Y8K9Z8-F1
#
_cell.length_a   1.000
_cell.length_b   1.000
_cell.length_c   1.000
_cell.angle_alpha   90.00
_cell.angle_beta   90.00
_cell.angle_gamma   90.00
#
_symmetry.space_group_name_H-M   'P 1'
#
loop_
_entity.id
_entity.type
_entity.pdbx_description
1 polymer ?
#
loop_
_entity_poly.entity_id
_entity_poly.type
_entity_poly.pdbx_seq_one_letter_code
_entity_poly.pdbx_strand_id
1 'polypeptide(L)'
;MLGIFPAKAMQRANAFGLAMATVIVVVLASMSSVTWNDMVQGLWPVLLILGVGGAGIIGGGWIASKILKWDPLKGIPVALTALFGFPGDYILCQEISRSVGRDEHEQKAIFDELITPMLVGGFTTVTTASIVVASILVQTI
;
A
#
# COMPACT_ATOMS: atom_id res chain seq x y z
N MET A 1 -12.57 3.09 19.40
CA MET A 1 -13.16 1.73 19.31
C MET A 1 -13.41 1.25 20.73
N LEU A 2 -14.63 0.84 21.07
CA LEU A 2 -15.10 0.45 22.42
C LEU A 2 -14.40 -0.79 23.02
N GLY A 3 -13.21 -1.18 22.56
CA GLY A 3 -12.47 -2.35 23.06
C GLY A 3 -13.13 -3.70 22.80
N ILE A 4 -14.20 -3.74 21.98
CA ILE A 4 -15.05 -4.92 21.76
C ILE A 4 -14.28 -6.06 21.07
N PHE A 5 -13.23 -5.74 20.29
CA PHE A 5 -12.43 -6.73 19.57
C PHE A 5 -11.01 -6.83 20.14
N PRO A 6 -10.47 -8.05 20.30
CA PRO A 6 -9.09 -8.24 20.74
C PRO A 6 -8.12 -7.66 19.71
N ALA A 7 -7.14 -6.89 20.16
CA ALA A 7 -6.07 -6.40 19.31
C ALA A 7 -5.37 -7.58 18.61
N LYS A 8 -5.05 -7.40 17.33
CA LYS A 8 -4.34 -8.41 16.52
C LYS A 8 -5.10 -9.76 16.46
N ALA A 9 -6.45 -9.72 16.39
CA ALA A 9 -7.33 -10.89 16.40
C ALA A 9 -6.93 -12.00 15.40
N MET A 10 -6.62 -11.66 14.15
CA MET A 10 -6.17 -12.64 13.14
C MET A 10 -4.83 -13.30 13.49
N GLN A 11 -3.92 -12.57 14.13
CA GLN A 11 -2.65 -13.13 14.61
C GLN A 11 -2.90 -14.05 15.80
N ARG A 12 -3.79 -13.67 16.74
CA ARG A 12 -4.20 -14.52 17.86
C ARG A 12 -4.89 -15.82 17.42
N ALA A 13 -5.65 -15.76 16.32
CA ALA A 13 -6.29 -16.93 15.72
C ALA A 13 -5.34 -17.78 14.86
N ASN A 14 -4.05 -17.41 14.76
CA ASN A 14 -3.06 -18.00 13.85
C ASN A 14 -3.51 -18.06 12.38
N ALA A 15 -4.46 -17.21 11.99
CA ALA A 15 -5.07 -17.17 10.66
C ALA A 15 -4.39 -16.16 9.74
N PHE A 16 -3.60 -15.23 10.30
CA PHE A 16 -2.99 -14.14 9.54
C PHE A 16 -2.05 -14.64 8.44
N GLY A 17 -1.18 -15.61 8.74
CA GLY A 17 -0.26 -16.19 7.74
C GLY A 17 -0.99 -16.88 6.59
N LEU A 18 -2.08 -17.61 6.91
CA LEU A 18 -2.93 -18.23 5.90
C LEU A 18 -3.62 -17.18 5.03
N ALA A 19 -4.19 -16.13 5.64
CA ALA A 19 -4.83 -15.04 4.93
C ALA A 19 -3.84 -14.33 3.98
N MET A 20 -2.62 -14.05 4.44
CA MET A 20 -1.56 -13.48 3.60
C MET A 20 -1.22 -14.37 2.41
N ALA A 21 -1.03 -15.67 2.64
CA ALA A 21 -0.75 -16.63 1.58
C ALA A 21 -1.88 -16.67 0.54
N THR A 22 -3.14 -16.67 0.99
CA THR A 22 -4.31 -16.63 0.09
C THR A 22 -4.33 -15.34 -0.74
N VAL A 23 -4.11 -14.17 -0.12
CA VAL A 23 -4.08 -12.89 -0.84
C VAL A 23 -2.97 -12.90 -1.90
N ILE A 24 -1.78 -13.39 -1.56
CA ILE A 24 -0.66 -13.51 -2.52
C ILE A 24 -1.06 -14.40 -3.70
N VAL A 25 -1.67 -15.56 -3.44
CA VAL A 25 -2.14 -16.47 -4.51
C VAL A 25 -3.19 -15.80 -5.40
N VAL A 26 -4.13 -15.04 -4.82
CA VAL A 26 -5.15 -14.30 -5.59
C VAL A 26 -4.50 -13.24 -6.49
N VAL A 27 -3.53 -12.50 -5.98
CA VAL A 27 -2.78 -11.51 -6.78
C VAL A 27 -2.02 -12.20 -7.91
N LEU A 28 -1.32 -13.31 -7.64
CA LEU A 28 -0.61 -14.06 -8.68
C LEU A 28 -1.57 -14.65 -9.72
N ALA A 29 -2.72 -15.16 -9.29
CA ALA A 29 -3.75 -15.68 -10.19
C ALA A 29 -4.31 -14.57 -11.10
N SER A 30 -4.44 -13.34 -10.60
CA SER A 30 -4.88 -12.20 -11.41
C SER A 30 -3.93 -11.86 -12.58
N MET A 31 -2.66 -12.25 -12.47
CA MET A 31 -1.64 -12.06 -13.51
C MET A 31 -1.54 -13.23 -14.49
N SER A 32 -2.25 -14.34 -14.25
CA SER A 32 -2.13 -15.57 -15.05
C SER A 32 -2.57 -15.41 -16.52
N SER A 33 -3.34 -14.37 -16.83
CA SER A 33 -3.82 -14.06 -18.17
C SER A 33 -2.89 -13.13 -18.98
N VAL A 34 -1.81 -12.63 -18.37
CA VAL A 34 -0.89 -11.68 -19.04
C VAL A 34 0.05 -12.43 -19.97
N THR A 35 0.02 -12.11 -21.26
CA THR A 35 0.93 -12.71 -22.24
C THR A 35 2.23 -11.91 -22.39
N TRP A 36 3.25 -12.53 -22.99
CA TRP A 36 4.51 -11.85 -23.32
C TRP A 36 4.28 -10.62 -24.21
N ASN A 37 3.35 -10.71 -25.16
CA ASN A 37 3.03 -9.61 -26.06
C ASN A 37 2.38 -8.44 -25.29
N ASP A 38 1.50 -8.72 -24.33
CA ASP A 38 0.89 -7.68 -23.47
C ASP A 38 1.94 -6.95 -22.64
N MET A 39 2.96 -7.67 -22.14
CA MET A 39 4.06 -7.04 -21.40
C MET A 39 4.86 -6.08 -22.29
N VAL A 40 5.24 -6.49 -23.51
CA VAL A 40 6.05 -5.64 -24.40
C VAL A 40 5.26 -4.41 -24.85
N GLN A 41 3.99 -4.57 -25.21
CA GLN A 41 3.13 -3.47 -25.61
C GLN A 41 2.81 -2.53 -24.44
N GLY A 42 2.62 -3.10 -23.24
CA GLY A 42 2.29 -2.36 -22.03
C GLY A 42 3.48 -1.66 -21.38
N LEU A 43 4.72 -2.04 -21.70
CA LEU A 43 5.91 -1.52 -21.03
C LEU A 43 6.00 0.01 -21.09
N TRP A 44 5.85 0.59 -22.28
CA TRP A 44 5.95 2.04 -22.44
C TRP A 44 4.82 2.82 -21.73
N PRO A 45 3.53 2.45 -21.90
CA PRO A 45 2.45 3.02 -21.10
C PRO A 45 2.65 2.91 -19.59
N VAL A 46 3.09 1.75 -19.10
CA VAL A 46 3.31 1.51 -17.67
C VAL A 46 4.41 2.43 -17.14
N LEU A 47 5.54 2.56 -17.85
CA LEU A 47 6.62 3.46 -17.45
C LEU A 47 6.16 4.93 -17.40
N LEU A 48 5.33 5.36 -18.34
CA LEU A 48 4.76 6.71 -18.33
C LEU A 48 3.83 6.92 -17.13
N ILE A 49 2.94 5.97 -16.85
CA ILE A 49 2.01 6.04 -15.72
C ILE A 49 2.79 6.05 -14.40
N LEU A 50 3.78 5.17 -14.24
CA LEU A 50 4.63 5.13 -13.04
C LEU A 50 5.47 6.41 -12.89
N GLY A 51 6.00 6.95 -13.99
CA GLY A 51 6.78 8.18 -13.98
C GLY A 51 5.95 9.40 -13.60
N VAL A 52 4.88 9.66 -14.36
CA VAL A 52 4.02 10.84 -14.15
C VAL A 52 3.20 10.70 -12.87
N GLY A 53 2.58 9.54 -12.66
CA GLY A 53 1.80 9.25 -11.46
C GLY A 53 2.67 9.24 -10.21
N GLY A 54 3.84 8.59 -10.27
CA GLY A 54 4.80 8.58 -9.17
C GLY A 54 5.30 9.99 -8.83
N ALA A 55 5.68 10.78 -9.84
CA ALA A 55 6.08 12.18 -9.61
C ALA A 55 4.94 13.01 -9.00
N GLY A 56 3.71 12.83 -9.47
CA GLY A 56 2.52 13.48 -8.91
C GLY A 56 2.27 13.10 -7.45
N ILE A 57 2.37 11.81 -7.11
CA ILE A 57 2.20 11.31 -5.75
C ILE A 57 3.32 11.84 -4.84
N ILE A 58 4.57 11.86 -5.30
CA ILE A 58 5.70 12.40 -4.53
C ILE A 58 5.50 13.89 -4.28
N GLY A 59 5.14 14.65 -5.31
CA GLY A 59 4.87 16.09 -5.19
C GLY A 59 3.71 16.38 -4.24
N GLY A 60 2.57 15.70 -4.44
CA GLY A 60 1.39 15.82 -3.59
C GLY A 60 1.66 15.41 -2.14
N GLY A 61 2.36 14.29 -1.95
CA GLY A 61 2.80 13.80 -0.65
C GLY A 61 3.71 14.78 0.08
N TRP A 62 4.65 15.40 -0.63
CA TRP A 62 5.53 16.44 -0.06
C TRP A 62 4.74 17.68 0.38
N ILE A 63 3.83 18.17 -0.48
CA ILE A 63 2.97 19.33 -0.17
C ILE A 63 2.09 19.00 1.04
N ALA A 64 1.40 17.86 1.03
CA ALA A 64 0.54 17.42 2.11
C ALA A 64 1.32 17.24 3.42
N SER A 65 2.53 16.68 3.36
CA SER A 65 3.41 16.53 4.54
C SER A 65 3.73 17.88 5.16
N LYS A 66 4.02 18.91 4.35
CA LYS A 66 4.25 20.26 4.85
C LYS A 66 3.02 20.90 5.48
N ILE A 67 1.85 20.73 4.86
CA ILE A 67 0.58 21.26 5.39
C ILE A 67 0.24 20.61 6.74
N LEU A 68 0.43 19.29 6.83
CA LEU A 68 0.13 18.49 8.02
C LEU A 68 1.26 18.50 9.06
N LYS A 69 2.37 19.20 8.79
CA LYS A 69 3.58 19.24 9.64
C LYS A 69 4.16 17.85 9.93
N TRP A 70 4.03 16.93 8.97
CA TRP A 70 4.71 15.64 8.99
C TRP A 70 6.08 15.76 8.34
N ASP A 71 7.02 14.92 8.80
CA ASP A 71 8.28 14.73 8.09
C ASP A 71 7.98 14.21 6.68
N PRO A 72 8.39 14.91 5.60
CA PRO A 72 8.22 14.42 4.24
C PRO A 72 8.82 13.04 4.00
N LEU A 73 9.87 12.67 4.73
CA LEU A 73 10.49 11.33 4.67
C LEU A 73 9.56 10.23 5.20
N LYS A 74 8.50 10.58 5.93
CA LYS A 74 7.43 9.66 6.36
C LYS A 74 6.17 9.83 5.51
N GLY A 75 5.76 11.07 5.24
CA GLY A 75 4.51 11.32 4.52
C GLY A 75 4.55 10.95 3.03
N ILE A 76 5.71 11.08 2.37
CA ILE A 76 5.86 10.66 0.96
C ILE A 76 5.74 9.13 0.82
N PRO A 77 6.46 8.29 1.61
CA PRO A 77 6.24 6.84 1.58
C PRO A 77 4.80 6.43 1.86
N VAL A 78 4.12 7.09 2.80
CA VAL A 78 2.70 6.83 3.07
C VAL A 78 1.83 7.16 1.86
N ALA A 79 2.11 8.24 1.12
CA ALA A 79 1.39 8.55 -0.11
C ALA A 79 1.68 7.53 -1.23
N LEU A 80 2.92 7.05 -1.33
CA LEU A 80 3.35 6.06 -2.32
C LEU A 80 2.73 4.67 -2.14
N THR A 81 2.08 4.39 -1.00
CA THR A 81 1.28 3.17 -0.78
C THR A 81 0.20 2.98 -1.85
N ALA A 82 -0.25 4.06 -2.51
CA ALA A 82 -1.15 4.00 -3.65
C ALA A 82 -0.60 3.16 -4.84
N LEU A 83 0.71 2.90 -4.89
CA LEU A 83 1.34 2.11 -5.94
C LEU A 83 1.46 0.61 -5.60
N PHE A 84 1.61 0.25 -4.32
CA PHE A 84 1.90 -1.13 -3.91
C PHE A 84 0.71 -1.78 -3.20
N GLY A 85 0.11 -1.06 -2.25
CA GLY A 85 -1.02 -1.54 -1.45
C GLY A 85 -0.71 -2.82 -0.67
N PHE A 86 -1.76 -3.41 -0.10
CA PHE A 86 -1.65 -4.70 0.59
C PHE A 86 -1.75 -5.86 -0.42
N PRO A 87 -0.90 -6.92 -0.34
CA PRO A 87 0.03 -7.28 0.74
C PRO A 87 1.44 -6.71 0.59
N GLY A 88 1.75 -5.99 -0.49
CA GLY A 88 3.09 -5.47 -0.78
C GLY A 88 3.65 -4.57 0.30
N ASP A 89 2.85 -3.60 0.77
CA ASP A 89 3.22 -2.68 1.86
C ASP A 89 3.56 -3.42 3.16
N TYR A 90 2.83 -4.51 3.45
CA TYR A 90 3.09 -5.32 4.64
C TYR A 90 4.45 -6.01 4.54
N ILE A 91 4.75 -6.63 3.39
CA ILE A 91 6.02 -7.29 3.14
C ILE A 91 7.17 -6.27 3.19
N LEU A 92 6.98 -5.10 2.59
CA LEU A 92 7.98 -4.02 2.61
C LEU A 92 8.25 -3.53 4.04
N CYS A 93 7.21 -3.26 4.83
CA CYS A 93 7.37 -2.91 6.25
C CYS A 93 8.16 -3.98 7.00
N GLN A 94 7.85 -5.26 6.77
CA GLN A 94 8.51 -6.37 7.44
C GLN A 94 10.00 -6.46 7.06
N GLU A 95 10.33 -6.29 5.78
CA GLU A 95 11.71 -6.34 5.29
C GLU A 95 12.54 -5.15 5.77
N ILE A 96 11.98 -3.95 5.72
CA ILE A 96 12.65 -2.73 6.20
C ILE A 96 12.89 -2.83 7.70
N SER A 97 11.89 -3.27 8.47
CA SER A 97 12.02 -3.44 9.91
C SER A 97 13.14 -4.44 10.23
N ARG A 98 13.17 -5.59 9.54
CA ARG A 98 14.20 -6.62 9.71
C ARG A 98 15.60 -6.14 9.31
N SER A 99 15.70 -5.31 8.28
CA SER A 99 16.98 -4.84 7.72
C SER A 99 17.60 -3.72 8.55
N VAL A 100 16.78 -2.86 9.15
CA VAL A 100 17.23 -1.65 9.88
C VAL A 100 17.26 -1.86 11.40
N GLY A 101 16.34 -2.65 11.95
CA GLY A 101 16.26 -2.89 13.39
C GLY A 101 17.43 -3.73 13.91
N ARG A 102 18.04 -3.30 15.01
CA ARG A 102 19.22 -3.93 15.63
C ARG A 102 18.87 -5.17 16.43
N ASP A 103 17.67 -5.24 16.97
CA ASP A 103 17.15 -6.34 17.77
C ASP A 103 15.64 -6.55 17.53
N GLU A 104 15.08 -7.65 18.05
CA GLU A 104 13.66 -7.99 17.84
C GLU A 104 12.69 -6.93 18.37
N HIS A 105 13.07 -6.23 19.45
CA HIS A 105 12.23 -5.19 20.03
C HIS A 105 12.18 -3.96 19.11
N GLU A 106 13.34 -3.53 18.60
CA GLU A 106 13.44 -2.43 17.64
C GLU A 106 12.77 -2.78 16.30
N GLN A 107 12.97 -3.99 15.78
CA GLN A 107 12.29 -4.47 14.57
C GLN A 107 10.76 -4.38 14.73
N LYS A 108 10.24 -4.82 15.88
CA LYS A 108 8.81 -4.75 16.18
C LYS A 108 8.32 -3.30 16.27
N ALA A 109 9.08 -2.43 16.93
CA ALA A 109 8.72 -1.03 17.09
C ALA A 109 8.65 -0.30 15.74
N ILE A 110 9.66 -0.50 14.88
CA ILE A 110 9.68 0.04 13.50
C ILE A 110 8.48 -0.51 12.72
N PHE A 111 8.23 -1.82 12.79
CA PHE A 111 7.13 -2.44 12.06
C PHE A 111 5.77 -1.89 12.47
N ASP A 112 5.48 -1.86 13.79
CA ASP A 112 4.21 -1.38 14.32
C ASP A 112 4.00 0.13 14.01
N GLU A 113 5.08 0.92 13.92
CA GLU A 113 5.04 2.32 13.50
C GLU A 113 4.75 2.50 12.00
N LEU A 114 5.35 1.67 11.13
CA LEU A 114 5.21 1.78 9.68
C LEU A 114 3.88 1.21 9.16
N ILE A 115 3.45 0.06 9.68
CA ILE A 115 2.34 -0.69 9.10
C ILE A 115 1.01 0.07 9.21
N THR A 116 0.79 0.75 10.33
CA THR A 116 -0.46 1.45 10.60
C THR A 116 -0.72 2.59 9.59
N PRO A 117 0.18 3.57 9.40
CA PRO A 117 -0.03 4.64 8.43
C PRO A 117 -0.02 4.12 6.99
N MET A 118 0.73 3.07 6.66
CA MET A 118 0.72 2.52 5.31
C MET A 118 -0.61 1.89 4.94
N LEU A 119 -1.20 1.09 5.84
CA LEU A 119 -2.52 0.51 5.64
C LEU A 119 -3.60 1.58 5.50
N VAL A 120 -3.59 2.58 6.38
CA VAL A 120 -4.56 3.69 6.32
C VAL A 120 -4.41 4.45 5.02
N GLY A 121 -3.17 4.75 4.59
CA GLY A 121 -2.88 5.40 3.31
C GLY A 121 -3.45 4.63 2.13
N GLY A 122 -3.09 3.35 1.99
CA GLY A 122 -3.53 2.50 0.88
C GLY A 122 -5.05 2.33 0.80
N PHE A 123 -5.73 2.09 1.92
CA PHE A 123 -7.19 1.96 1.92
C PHE A 123 -7.90 3.28 1.59
N THR A 124 -7.38 4.40 2.10
CA THR A 124 -7.97 5.72 1.85
C THR A 124 -7.85 6.10 0.38
N THR A 125 -6.70 5.83 -0.24
CA THR A 125 -6.46 6.19 -1.65
C THR A 125 -7.35 5.39 -2.59
N VAL A 126 -7.42 4.06 -2.43
CA VAL A 126 -8.28 3.20 -3.26
C VAL A 126 -9.75 3.59 -3.11
N THR A 127 -10.20 3.85 -1.88
CA THR A 127 -11.59 4.28 -1.63
C THR A 127 -11.89 5.61 -2.31
N THR A 128 -11.01 6.61 -2.14
CA THR A 128 -11.20 7.94 -2.73
C THR A 128 -11.17 7.89 -4.25
N ALA A 129 -10.20 7.17 -4.83
CA ALA A 129 -10.11 6.98 -6.27
C ALA A 129 -11.35 6.29 -6.83
N SER A 130 -11.85 5.26 -6.14
CA SER A 130 -13.07 4.55 -6.54
C SER A 130 -14.29 5.47 -6.56
N ILE A 131 -14.43 6.35 -5.55
CA ILE A 131 -15.52 7.34 -5.50
C ILE A 131 -15.43 8.32 -6.68
N VAL A 132 -14.23 8.82 -6.99
CA VAL A 132 -14.01 9.77 -8.11
C VAL A 132 -14.29 9.11 -9.45
N VAL A 133 -13.82 7.87 -9.65
CA VAL A 133 -14.06 7.14 -10.89
C VAL A 133 -15.55 6.82 -11.05
N ALA A 134 -16.20 6.34 -9.98
CA ALA A 134 -17.63 6.05 -9.99
C ALA A 134 -18.47 7.31 -10.25
N SER A 135 -18.12 8.46 -9.67
CA SER A 135 -18.87 9.70 -9.86
C SER A 135 -18.79 10.22 -11.30
N ILE A 136 -17.63 10.12 -11.94
CA ILE A 136 -17.47 10.51 -13.35
C ILE A 136 -18.20 9.53 -14.27
N LEU A 137 -18.06 8.23 -14.03
CA LEU A 137 -18.70 7.20 -14.86
C LEU A 137 -20.22 7.31 -14.77
N VAL A 138 -20.81 7.38 -13.57
CA VAL A 138 -22.27 7.51 -13.37
C VAL A 138 -22.86 8.76 -14.01
N GLN A 139 -22.06 9.82 -14.24
CA GLN A 139 -22.51 11.00 -14.98
C GLN A 139 -22.46 10.83 -16.51
N THR A 140 -21.70 9.85 -17.00
CA THR A 140 -21.40 9.66 -18.43
C THR A 140 -22.18 8.50 -19.07
N ILE A 141 -22.66 7.55 -18.26
CA ILE A 141 -23.63 6.50 -18.63
C ILE A 141 -25.04 6.92 -18.21
#